data_AF-A0A7W4J9G8-F1
#
_entry.id   AF-A0A7W4J9G8-F1
#
_cell.length_a   1.000
_cell.length_b   1.000
_cell.length_c   1.000
_cell.angle_alpha   90.00
_cell.angle_beta   90.00
_cell.angle_gamma   90.00
#
_symmetry.space_group_name_H-M   'P 1'
#
loop_
_entity.id
_entity.type
_entity.pdbx_description
1 polymer ?
#
loop_
_entity_poly.entity_id
_entity_poly.type
_entity_poly.pdbx_seq_one_letter_code
_entity_poly.pdbx_strand_id
1 'polypeptide(L)'
;MNTRTSLLAMALAAAILPAAPALAQQQAAPPGVDQATFERDMQEAARYPLPADFLPRMTATIQAIQAAGIAPPNTPNLSLAQTIDRTAAIPGLTPILAAHGFTPRDFVMGITAFGLTEALIQQPPPAGAHAPQPNPANVALIRNYPQDAQTLAQAMAGGNQQ
;
A
#
# COMPACT_ATOMS: atom_id res chain seq x y z
N MET A 1 -2.70 29.87 -59.82
CA MET A 1 -2.34 30.99 -58.92
C MET A 1 -3.02 30.73 -57.59
N ASN A 2 -2.20 30.59 -56.55
CA ASN A 2 -2.59 30.20 -55.20
C ASN A 2 -2.96 31.45 -54.40
N THR A 3 -4.01 31.39 -53.59
CA THR A 3 -4.17 32.28 -52.43
C THR A 3 -4.67 31.49 -51.24
N ARG A 4 -3.85 31.50 -50.20
CA ARG A 4 -4.01 30.85 -48.91
C ARG A 4 -4.95 31.68 -48.04
N THR A 5 -5.80 31.02 -47.25
CA THR A 5 -6.38 31.64 -46.06
C THR A 5 -6.50 30.58 -44.97
N SER A 6 -5.58 30.68 -44.01
CA SER A 6 -5.59 29.97 -42.74
C SER A 6 -6.61 30.61 -41.80
N LEU A 7 -7.22 29.80 -40.93
CA LEU A 7 -7.30 29.96 -39.46
C LEU A 7 -8.53 29.24 -38.88
N LEU A 8 -8.28 28.27 -38.00
CA LEU A 8 -8.92 28.02 -36.69
C LEU A 8 -8.37 26.65 -36.21
N ALA A 9 -7.41 26.58 -35.29
CA ALA A 9 -7.56 26.77 -33.85
C ALA A 9 -8.69 25.92 -33.24
N MET A 10 -8.37 24.73 -32.75
CA MET A 10 -8.40 24.44 -31.31
C MET A 10 -7.94 23.01 -31.03
N ALA A 11 -6.88 22.93 -30.22
CA ALA A 11 -6.45 21.72 -29.56
C ALA A 11 -7.49 21.31 -28.52
N LEU A 12 -7.91 20.05 -28.53
CA LEU A 12 -8.34 19.34 -27.34
C LEU A 12 -7.62 17.99 -27.33
N ALA A 13 -6.37 18.00 -26.88
CA ALA A 13 -5.74 16.79 -26.40
C ALA A 13 -6.47 16.42 -25.11
N ALA A 14 -7.38 15.46 -25.19
CA ALA A 14 -7.94 14.81 -24.02
C ALA A 14 -6.77 14.18 -23.25
N ALA A 15 -6.36 14.84 -22.18
CA ALA A 15 -5.37 14.30 -21.26
C ALA A 15 -5.95 13.00 -20.70
N ILE A 16 -5.29 11.91 -21.06
CA ILE A 16 -5.46 10.59 -20.47
C ILE A 16 -4.99 10.73 -19.03
N LEU A 17 -5.91 10.96 -18.10
CA LEU A 17 -5.61 10.81 -16.67
C LEU A 17 -5.48 9.29 -16.42
N PRO A 18 -4.34 8.78 -15.94
CA PRO A 18 -4.34 7.44 -15.36
C PRO A 18 -5.23 7.49 -14.12
N ALA A 19 -6.33 6.74 -14.18
CA ALA A 19 -7.15 6.47 -13.02
C ALA A 19 -6.26 5.92 -11.90
N ALA A 20 -6.38 6.50 -10.71
CA ALA A 20 -5.90 5.85 -9.49
C ALA A 20 -6.45 4.42 -9.45
N PRO A 21 -5.67 3.39 -9.07
CA PRO A 21 -6.20 2.04 -9.03
C PRO A 21 -7.26 1.98 -7.92
N ALA A 22 -8.51 1.87 -8.35
CA ALA A 22 -9.65 1.55 -7.50
C ALA A 22 -9.47 0.09 -7.04
N LEU A 23 -9.07 -0.11 -5.79
CA LEU A 23 -8.84 -1.42 -5.16
C LEU A 23 -10.14 -2.14 -4.74
N ALA A 24 -11.25 -1.93 -5.47
CA ALA A 24 -12.57 -2.48 -5.13
C ALA A 24 -13.29 -3.16 -6.31
N GLN A 25 -12.53 -3.62 -7.31
CA GLN A 25 -12.98 -4.58 -8.32
C GLN A 25 -12.20 -5.87 -8.08
N GLN A 26 -12.85 -7.05 -8.14
CA GLN A 26 -12.25 -8.39 -7.93
C GLN A 26 -10.73 -8.35 -8.13
N GLN A 27 -9.95 -8.30 -7.05
CA GLN A 27 -8.50 -8.23 -7.18
C GLN A 27 -8.02 -9.55 -7.77
N ALA A 28 -7.73 -9.52 -9.08
CA ALA A 28 -7.02 -10.59 -9.74
C ALA A 28 -5.60 -10.65 -9.17
N ALA A 29 -5.09 -11.86 -8.97
CA ALA A 29 -3.72 -12.04 -8.53
C ALA A 29 -2.72 -11.32 -9.45
N PRO A 30 -1.66 -10.72 -8.90
CA PRO A 30 -0.58 -10.15 -9.69
C PRO A 30 0.03 -11.17 -10.66
N PRO A 31 0.50 -10.76 -11.86
CA PRO A 31 1.15 -11.66 -12.81
C PRO A 31 2.32 -12.44 -12.20
N GLY A 32 2.19 -13.76 -12.06
CA GLY A 32 3.23 -14.62 -11.47
C GLY A 32 2.93 -15.11 -10.05
N VAL A 33 1.84 -14.63 -9.44
CA VAL A 33 1.26 -15.19 -8.21
C VAL A 33 -0.01 -15.94 -8.61
N ASP A 34 -0.18 -17.18 -8.15
CA ASP A 34 -1.42 -17.92 -8.40
C ASP A 34 -2.58 -17.36 -7.55
N GLN A 35 -3.80 -17.48 -8.07
CA GLN A 35 -5.00 -16.90 -7.45
C GLN A 35 -5.24 -17.41 -6.03
N ALA A 36 -4.95 -18.69 -5.76
CA ALA A 36 -5.16 -19.28 -4.43
C ALA A 36 -4.16 -18.74 -3.39
N THR A 37 -2.89 -18.56 -3.79
CA THR A 37 -1.88 -17.91 -2.95
C THR A 37 -2.25 -16.46 -2.68
N PHE A 38 -2.66 -15.71 -3.70
CA PHE A 38 -3.08 -14.32 -3.52
C PHE A 38 -4.27 -14.18 -2.56
N GLU A 39 -5.30 -15.02 -2.69
CA GLU A 39 -6.45 -15.01 -1.78
C GLU A 39 -6.07 -15.36 -0.35
N ARG A 40 -5.16 -16.34 -0.17
CA ARG A 40 -4.62 -16.70 1.14
C ARG A 40 -3.86 -15.53 1.77
N ASP A 41 -2.97 -14.90 1.01
CA ASP A 41 -2.15 -13.78 1.46
C ASP A 41 -3.03 -12.59 1.88
N MET A 42 -4.07 -12.29 1.10
CA MET A 42 -5.07 -11.26 1.43
C MET A 42 -5.82 -11.58 2.73
N GLN A 43 -6.23 -12.83 2.93
CA GLN A 43 -6.89 -13.25 4.18
C GLN A 43 -5.95 -13.20 5.38
N GLU A 44 -4.69 -13.60 5.20
CA GLU A 44 -3.67 -13.56 6.25
C GLU A 44 -3.42 -12.12 6.70
N ALA A 45 -3.20 -11.21 5.75
CA ALA A 45 -3.01 -9.79 6.02
C ALA A 45 -4.25 -9.14 6.66
N ALA A 46 -5.46 -9.42 6.17
CA ALA A 46 -6.68 -8.84 6.71
C ALA A 46 -6.90 -9.19 8.20
N ARG A 47 -6.46 -10.37 8.62
CA ARG A 47 -6.64 -10.86 10.00
C ARG A 47 -5.49 -10.49 10.93
N TYR A 48 -4.34 -10.06 10.39
CA TYR A 48 -3.16 -9.76 11.19
C TYR A 48 -3.45 -8.60 12.17
N PRO A 49 -3.27 -8.81 13.49
CA PRO A 49 -3.59 -7.80 14.49
C PRO A 49 -2.52 -6.71 14.51
N LEU A 50 -2.95 -5.46 14.47
CA LEU A 50 -2.08 -4.31 14.68
C LEU A 50 -1.97 -3.99 16.18
N PRO A 51 -0.75 -3.82 16.72
CA PRO A 51 -0.56 -3.32 18.08
C PRO A 51 -1.21 -1.95 18.30
N ALA A 52 -1.58 -1.63 19.54
CA ALA A 52 -2.28 -0.37 19.86
C ALA A 52 -1.43 0.89 19.55
N ASP A 53 -0.10 0.76 19.62
CA ASP A 53 0.88 1.80 19.31
C ASP A 53 1.37 1.74 17.85
N PHE A 54 0.73 0.93 17.00
CA PHE A 54 1.20 0.66 15.65
C PHE A 54 1.37 1.92 14.79
N LEU A 55 0.38 2.82 14.78
CA LEU A 55 0.37 3.99 13.90
C LEU A 55 1.58 4.92 14.13
N PRO A 56 1.83 5.43 15.36
CA PRO A 56 3.00 6.26 15.62
C PRO A 56 4.32 5.48 15.47
N ARG A 57 4.35 4.21 15.91
CA ARG A 57 5.57 3.39 15.83
C ARG A 57 6.00 3.12 14.38
N MET A 58 5.07 2.70 13.54
CA MET A 58 5.32 2.44 12.12
C MET A 58 5.69 3.72 11.36
N THR A 59 5.04 4.83 11.68
CA THR A 59 5.39 6.14 11.09
C THR A 59 6.85 6.50 11.38
N ALA A 60 7.28 6.38 12.63
CA ALA A 60 8.67 6.62 13.02
C ALA A 60 9.64 5.65 12.33
N THR A 61 9.26 4.37 12.18
CA THR A 61 10.07 3.39 11.44
C THR A 61 10.26 3.78 9.98
N ILE A 62 9.19 4.18 9.28
CA ILE A 62 9.27 4.59 7.87
C ILE A 62 10.16 5.84 7.72
N GLN A 63 10.03 6.81 8.62
CA GLN A 63 10.89 8.00 8.63
C GLN A 63 12.37 7.64 8.85
N ALA A 64 12.67 6.70 9.75
CA ALA A 64 14.04 6.22 9.97
C ALA A 64 14.61 5.49 8.75
N ILE A 65 13.80 4.68 8.06
CA ILE A 65 14.16 4.01 6.80
C ILE A 65 14.51 5.05 5.73
N GLN A 66 13.66 6.08 5.57
CA GLN A 66 13.88 7.17 4.63
C GLN A 66 15.15 7.99 4.97
N ALA A 67 15.37 8.30 6.24
CA ALA A 67 16.56 9.01 6.70
C ALA A 67 17.86 8.21 6.47
N ALA A 68 17.77 6.87 6.47
CA ALA A 68 18.87 5.98 6.13
C ALA A 68 19.09 5.82 4.61
N GLY A 69 18.26 6.47 3.77
CA GLY A 69 18.33 6.35 2.31
C GLY A 69 17.96 4.96 1.80
N ILE A 70 17.27 4.15 2.61
CA ILE A 70 16.83 2.82 2.20
C ILE A 70 15.54 2.96 1.41
N ALA A 71 15.62 2.65 0.12
CA ALA A 71 14.46 2.64 -0.75
C ALA A 71 13.66 1.33 -0.61
N PRO A 72 12.33 1.37 -0.74
CA PRO A 72 11.53 0.16 -0.84
C PRO A 72 11.94 -0.66 -2.08
N PRO A 73 11.85 -2.00 -2.02
CA PRO A 73 12.23 -2.85 -3.15
C PRO A 73 11.24 -2.66 -4.30
N ASN A 74 11.72 -2.24 -5.47
CA ASN A 74 10.90 -2.13 -6.67
C ASN A 74 10.79 -3.47 -7.39
N THR A 75 10.02 -4.39 -6.81
CA THR A 75 9.71 -5.70 -7.41
C THR A 75 8.20 -5.91 -7.37
N PRO A 76 7.49 -5.64 -8.47
CA PRO A 76 6.07 -5.94 -8.55
C PRO A 76 5.87 -7.47 -8.56
N ASN A 77 4.64 -7.88 -8.23
CA ASN A 77 4.15 -9.25 -8.39
C ASN A 77 4.81 -10.32 -7.50
N LEU A 78 5.09 -9.98 -6.24
CA LEU A 78 5.52 -10.95 -5.25
C LEU A 78 4.33 -11.43 -4.41
N SER A 79 4.37 -12.69 -3.99
CA SER A 79 3.52 -13.13 -2.88
C SER A 79 3.94 -12.43 -1.58
N LEU A 80 3.08 -12.50 -0.57
CA LEU A 80 3.37 -11.93 0.75
C LEU A 80 4.62 -12.53 1.37
N ALA A 81 4.79 -13.86 1.26
CA ALA A 81 5.99 -14.56 1.73
C ALA A 81 7.26 -14.07 1.00
N GLN A 82 7.21 -13.96 -0.33
CA GLN A 82 8.34 -13.45 -1.12
C GLN A 82 8.65 -11.98 -0.78
N THR A 83 7.63 -11.19 -0.48
CA THR A 83 7.80 -9.79 -0.06
C THR A 83 8.53 -9.73 1.28
N ILE A 84 8.15 -10.57 2.25
CA ILE A 84 8.84 -10.67 3.55
C ILE A 84 10.32 -11.05 3.37
N ASP A 85 10.60 -12.07 2.56
CA ASP A 85 11.98 -12.52 2.31
C ASP A 85 12.82 -11.42 1.65
N ARG A 86 12.22 -10.69 0.70
CA ARG A 86 12.88 -9.55 0.04
C ARG A 86 13.14 -8.41 1.00
N THR A 87 12.17 -8.05 1.83
CA THR A 87 12.35 -7.04 2.88
C THR A 87 13.48 -7.45 3.83
N ALA A 88 13.53 -8.71 4.25
CA ALA A 88 14.59 -9.22 5.13
C ALA A 88 15.99 -9.16 4.48
N ALA A 89 16.06 -9.21 3.14
CA ALA A 89 17.31 -9.16 2.38
C ALA A 89 17.83 -7.73 2.11
N ILE A 90 17.10 -6.67 2.51
CA ILE A 90 17.53 -5.29 2.26
C ILE A 90 18.71 -4.92 3.18
N PRO A 91 19.88 -4.56 2.62
CA PRO A 91 21.03 -4.17 3.43
C PRO A 91 20.70 -3.00 4.37
N GLY A 92 21.03 -3.16 5.65
CA GLY A 92 20.82 -2.12 6.66
C GLY A 92 19.39 -1.96 7.18
N LEU A 93 18.39 -2.65 6.62
CA LEU A 93 17.00 -2.49 7.04
C LEU A 93 16.70 -3.18 8.38
N THR A 94 17.13 -4.43 8.55
CA THR A 94 16.81 -5.23 9.75
C THR A 94 17.20 -4.54 11.07
N PRO A 95 18.39 -3.89 11.21
CA PRO A 95 18.71 -3.13 12.42
C PRO A 95 17.75 -1.97 12.70
N ILE A 96 17.28 -1.26 11.66
CA ILE A 96 16.30 -0.17 11.81
C ILE A 96 14.96 -0.73 12.27
N LEU A 97 14.46 -1.80 11.64
CA LEU A 97 13.21 -2.43 12.06
C LEU A 97 13.29 -2.89 13.52
N ALA A 98 14.39 -3.54 13.91
CA ALA A 98 14.60 -4.02 15.27
C ALA A 98 14.64 -2.88 16.30
N ALA A 99 15.24 -1.73 15.97
CA ALA A 99 15.26 -0.55 16.84
C ALA A 99 13.85 0.00 17.14
N HIS A 100 12.87 -0.29 16.29
CA HIS A 100 11.47 0.05 16.47
C HIS A 100 10.60 -1.15 16.88
N GLY A 101 11.20 -2.28 17.26
CA GLY A 101 10.48 -3.46 17.72
C GLY A 101 9.76 -4.24 16.62
N PHE A 102 10.16 -4.08 15.35
CA PHE A 102 9.62 -4.85 14.24
C PHE A 102 10.61 -5.91 13.75
N THR A 103 10.10 -7.09 13.41
CA THR A 103 10.77 -7.99 12.47
C THR A 103 10.43 -7.61 11.03
N PRO A 104 11.19 -8.08 10.00
CA PRO A 104 10.80 -7.90 8.60
C PRO A 104 9.37 -8.40 8.31
N ARG A 105 8.98 -9.52 8.93
CA ARG A 105 7.63 -10.06 8.82
C ARG A 105 6.60 -9.12 9.42
N ASP A 106 6.80 -8.63 10.64
CA ASP A 106 5.84 -7.72 11.30
C ASP A 106 5.71 -6.40 10.56
N PHE A 107 6.82 -5.91 10.00
CA PHE A 107 6.81 -4.71 9.18
C PHE A 107 5.91 -4.88 7.94
N VAL A 108 6.15 -5.91 7.14
CA VAL A 108 5.36 -6.18 5.92
C VAL A 108 3.91 -6.51 6.24
N MET A 109 3.67 -7.40 7.21
CA MET A 109 2.30 -7.75 7.64
C MET A 109 1.56 -6.50 8.15
N GLY A 110 2.24 -5.66 8.93
CA GLY A 110 1.67 -4.45 9.50
C GLY A 110 1.24 -3.43 8.44
N ILE A 111 2.13 -3.07 7.50
CA ILE A 111 1.78 -2.12 6.43
C ILE A 111 0.70 -2.67 5.51
N THR A 112 0.70 -3.99 5.25
CA THR A 112 -0.30 -4.65 4.40
C THR A 112 -1.67 -4.68 5.07
N ALA A 113 -1.72 -5.09 6.34
CA ALA A 113 -2.95 -5.10 7.14
C ALA A 113 -3.53 -3.70 7.32
N PHE A 114 -2.68 -2.70 7.57
CA PHE A 114 -3.08 -1.30 7.63
C PHE A 114 -3.67 -0.81 6.31
N GLY A 115 -2.94 -0.96 5.20
CA GLY A 115 -3.39 -0.50 3.88
C GLY A 115 -4.68 -1.16 3.42
N LEU A 116 -4.82 -2.48 3.66
CA LEU A 116 -6.05 -3.21 3.35
C LEU A 116 -7.23 -2.75 4.21
N THR A 117 -7.01 -2.55 5.50
CA THR A 117 -8.07 -2.07 6.41
C THR A 117 -8.52 -0.66 6.04
N GLU A 118 -7.57 0.24 5.75
CA GLU A 118 -7.84 1.60 5.27
C GLU A 118 -8.67 1.57 3.98
N ALA A 119 -8.25 0.78 2.98
CA ALA A 119 -8.96 0.67 1.71
C ALA A 119 -10.41 0.18 1.91
N LEU A 120 -10.64 -0.81 2.78
CA LEU A 120 -11.96 -1.36 3.05
C LEU A 120 -12.85 -0.42 3.90
N ILE A 121 -12.25 0.44 4.74
CA ILE A 121 -12.98 1.50 5.43
C ILE A 121 -13.43 2.59 4.44
N GLN A 122 -12.52 3.02 3.57
CA GLN A 122 -12.77 4.09 2.60
C GLN A 122 -13.69 3.64 1.47
N GLN A 123 -13.56 2.39 1.04
CA GLN A 123 -14.36 1.78 -0.03
C GLN A 123 -14.87 0.41 0.44
N PRO A 124 -15.96 0.38 1.23
CA PRO A 124 -16.57 -0.87 1.65
C PRO A 124 -16.98 -1.71 0.43
N PRO A 125 -16.71 -3.03 0.44
CA PRO A 125 -17.10 -3.90 -0.67
C PRO A 125 -18.64 -3.98 -0.77
N PRO A 126 -19.19 -4.10 -1.99
CA PRO A 126 -20.63 -4.26 -2.16
C PRO A 126 -21.12 -5.57 -1.52
N ALA A 127 -22.39 -5.61 -1.15
CA ALA A 127 -23.00 -6.80 -0.55
C ALA A 127 -22.83 -8.03 -1.47
N GLY A 128 -22.34 -9.14 -0.92
CA GLY A 128 -22.09 -10.37 -1.67
C GLY A 128 -20.74 -10.45 -2.38
N ALA A 129 -19.89 -9.43 -2.28
CA ALA A 129 -18.51 -9.52 -2.77
C ALA A 129 -17.66 -10.47 -1.91
N HIS A 130 -16.78 -11.21 -2.57
CA HIS A 130 -15.75 -12.02 -1.92
C HIS A 130 -14.56 -11.14 -1.55
N ALA A 131 -14.73 -10.33 -0.50
CA ALA A 131 -13.67 -9.50 0.07
C ALA A 131 -13.24 -10.04 1.44
N PRO A 132 -11.95 -9.98 1.79
CA PRO A 132 -11.51 -10.36 3.12
C PRO A 132 -12.08 -9.39 4.16
N GLN A 133 -12.47 -9.90 5.32
CA GLN A 133 -12.91 -9.06 6.43
C GLN A 133 -11.71 -8.59 7.24
N PRO A 134 -11.52 -7.28 7.44
CA PRO A 134 -10.41 -6.77 8.22
C PRO A 134 -10.63 -7.09 9.71
N ASN A 135 -9.54 -7.24 10.45
CA ASN A 135 -9.59 -7.42 11.89
C ASN A 135 -10.33 -6.23 12.55
N PRO A 136 -11.39 -6.47 13.35
CA PRO A 136 -12.20 -5.38 13.92
C PRO A 136 -11.40 -4.47 14.86
N ALA A 137 -10.35 -4.97 15.51
CA ALA A 137 -9.47 -4.16 16.33
C ALA A 137 -8.65 -3.17 15.49
N ASN A 138 -8.23 -3.57 14.28
CA ASN A 138 -7.54 -2.67 13.35
C ASN A 138 -8.50 -1.58 12.85
N VAL A 139 -9.74 -1.95 12.52
CA VAL A 139 -10.78 -0.99 12.13
C VAL A 139 -11.02 0.02 13.24
N ALA A 140 -11.14 -0.43 14.48
CA ALA A 140 -11.31 0.44 15.64
C ALA A 140 -10.09 1.35 15.86
N LEU A 141 -8.88 0.80 15.80
CA LEU A 141 -7.64 1.55 15.93
C LEU A 141 -7.58 2.71 14.94
N ILE A 142 -7.80 2.42 13.66
CA ILE A 142 -7.75 3.40 12.57
C ILE A 142 -8.83 4.48 12.74
N ARG A 143 -10.08 4.10 13.05
CA ARG A 143 -11.18 5.05 13.23
C ARG A 143 -11.00 5.94 14.46
N ASN A 144 -10.37 5.42 15.52
CA ASN A 144 -10.11 6.17 16.74
C ASN A 144 -8.96 7.18 16.58
N TYR A 145 -8.02 6.94 15.66
CA TYR A 145 -6.84 7.78 15.43
C TYR A 145 -6.68 8.19 13.95
N PRO A 146 -7.65 8.91 13.37
CA PRO A 146 -7.65 9.21 11.94
C PRO A 146 -6.48 10.09 11.49
N GLN A 147 -5.99 10.98 12.37
CA GLN A 147 -4.82 11.83 12.07
C GLN A 147 -3.53 11.01 12.01
N ASP A 148 -3.35 10.05 12.91
CA ASP A 148 -2.17 9.17 12.92
C ASP A 148 -2.21 8.22 11.72
N ALA A 149 -3.39 7.70 11.37
CA ALA A 149 -3.59 6.89 10.17
C ALA A 149 -3.25 7.69 8.90
N GLN A 150 -3.72 8.93 8.79
CA GLN A 150 -3.39 9.80 7.66
C GLN A 150 -1.88 10.11 7.60
N THR A 151 -1.25 10.36 8.75
CA THR A 151 0.20 10.60 8.83
C THR A 151 0.98 9.38 8.35
N LEU A 152 0.61 8.19 8.78
CA LEU A 152 1.21 6.95 8.31
C LEU A 152 1.03 6.76 6.79
N ALA A 153 -0.17 7.00 6.28
CA ALA A 153 -0.45 6.92 4.84
C ALA A 153 0.42 7.88 4.03
N GLN A 154 0.62 9.11 4.50
CA GLN A 154 1.52 10.08 3.87
C GLN A 154 2.98 9.64 3.94
N ALA A 155 3.44 9.12 5.08
CA ALA A 155 4.80 8.61 5.23
C ALA A 155 5.10 7.46 4.23
N MET A 156 4.13 6.57 4.01
CA MET A 156 4.24 5.50 3.00
C MET A 156 4.27 6.06 1.56
N ALA A 157 3.45 7.07 1.26
CA ALA A 157 3.39 7.68 -0.08
C ALA A 157 4.65 8.50 -0.42
N GLY A 158 5.29 9.12 0.57
CA GLY A 158 6.47 9.97 0.41
C GLY A 158 7.73 9.24 -0.08
N GLY A 159 7.76 7.90 -0.07
CA GLY A 159 8.89 7.10 -0.56
C GLY A 159 9.02 7.00 -2.09
N ASN A 160 8.00 7.41 -2.86
CA ASN A 160 7.92 7.19 -4.31
C ASN A 160 8.18 8.45 -5.18
N GLN A 161 8.80 9.51 -4.63
CA GLN A 161 9.02 10.78 -5.35
C GLN A 161 10.50 11.10 -5.66
N GLN A 162 11.29 10.11 -6.07
CA GLN A 162 12.65 10.35 -6.59
C GLN A 162 12.85 9.68 -7.94
#